data_AF-A0A536X122-F1
#
_entry.id   AF-A0A536X122-F1
#
_cell.length_a   1.000
_cell.length_b   1.000
_cell.length_c   1.000
_cell.angle_alpha   90.00
_cell.angle_beta   90.00
_cell.angle_gamma   90.00
#
_symmetry.space_group_name_H-M   'P 1'
#
loop_
_entity.id
_entity.type
_entity.pdbx_description
1 polymer ?
#
loop_
_entity_poly.entity_id
_entity_poly.type
_entity_poly.pdbx_seq_one_letter_code
_entity_poly.pdbx_strand_id
1 'polypeptide(L)'
;MRTGDQLVTSGIDGVYPAGLAVATVTSVERDIEHSFARVVCKPAAGIDRGRYVLVLTSDVLRPPRPDEVQAGKERRSDKSRRARVKERQADDSQ
;
A
#
# COMPACT_ATOMS: atom_id res chain seq x y z
N MET A 1 -11.60 14.93 -0.68
CA MET A 1 -10.60 16.01 -0.83
C MET A 1 -11.18 17.12 -1.66
N ARG A 2 -11.08 18.37 -1.17
CA ARG A 2 -11.61 19.59 -1.77
C ARG A 2 -10.66 20.75 -1.52
N THR A 3 -10.87 21.85 -2.25
CA THR A 3 -10.19 23.12 -1.98
C THR A 3 -10.38 23.54 -0.53
N GLY A 4 -9.30 23.99 0.10
CA GLY A 4 -9.27 24.38 1.51
C GLY A 4 -8.86 23.27 2.47
N ASP A 5 -8.81 22.00 2.05
CA ASP A 5 -8.30 20.92 2.91
C ASP A 5 -6.81 21.13 3.21
N GLN A 6 -6.40 20.84 4.44
CA GLN A 6 -5.00 20.87 4.87
C GLN A 6 -4.35 19.50 4.65
N LEU A 7 -3.18 19.50 4.00
CA LEU A 7 -2.36 18.32 3.81
C LEU A 7 -1.34 18.19 4.94
N VAL A 8 -1.22 16.98 5.46
CA VAL A 8 -0.26 16.59 6.50
C VAL A 8 0.49 15.34 6.09
N THR A 9 1.69 15.14 6.64
CA THR A 9 2.45 13.88 6.48
C THR A 9 1.68 12.72 7.11
N SER A 10 1.65 11.57 6.43
CA SER A 10 1.00 10.35 6.94
C SER A 10 1.93 9.49 7.82
N GLY A 11 3.24 9.62 7.61
CA GLY A 11 4.27 8.81 8.24
C GLY A 11 4.41 7.36 7.76
N ILE A 12 3.78 7.02 6.62
CA ILE A 12 3.85 5.67 6.04
C ILE A 12 5.21 5.32 5.43
N ASP A 13 6.00 6.32 5.07
CA ASP A 13 7.35 6.12 4.51
C ASP A 13 8.39 5.72 5.57
N GLY A 14 8.10 6.02 6.84
CA GLY A 14 9.03 5.88 7.96
C GLY A 14 10.12 6.95 7.98
N VAL A 15 9.99 8.02 7.18
CA VAL A 15 10.95 9.13 7.08
C VAL A 15 10.42 10.35 7.81
N TYR A 16 9.16 10.72 7.56
CA TYR A 16 8.52 11.86 8.22
C TYR A 16 7.55 11.36 9.29
N PRO A 17 7.53 11.91 10.52
CA PRO A 17 6.46 11.60 11.47
C PRO A 17 5.12 12.09 10.92
N ALA A 18 4.02 11.45 11.34
CA ALA A 18 2.67 11.84 10.93
C ALA A 18 2.26 13.20 11.51
N GLY A 19 1.45 13.96 10.77
CA GLY A 19 0.82 15.19 11.25
C GLY A 19 1.58 16.50 10.96
N LEU A 20 2.73 16.47 10.30
CA LEU A 20 3.44 17.70 9.92
C LEU A 20 2.69 18.41 8.79
N ALA A 21 2.42 19.71 8.96
CA ALA A 21 1.73 20.51 7.96
C ALA A 21 2.57 20.66 6.68
N VAL A 22 1.94 20.37 5.53
CA VAL A 22 2.60 20.42 4.22
C VAL A 22 2.08 21.60 3.41
N ALA A 23 0.76 21.62 3.15
CA ALA A 23 0.15 22.58 2.24
C ALA A 23 -1.37 22.68 2.44
N THR A 24 -1.99 23.70 1.83
CA THR A 24 -3.44 23.80 1.68
C THR A 24 -3.83 23.59 0.23
N VAL A 25 -4.86 22.77 -0.02
CA VAL A 25 -5.34 22.48 -1.37
C VAL A 25 -5.93 23.74 -2.01
N THR A 26 -5.45 24.09 -3.21
CA THR A 26 -5.95 25.23 -4.00
C THR A 26 -6.82 24.79 -5.17
N SER A 27 -6.52 23.65 -5.79
CA SER A 27 -7.31 23.08 -6.89
C SER A 27 -7.25 21.55 -6.89
N VAL A 28 -8.33 20.92 -7.36
CA VAL A 28 -8.44 19.47 -7.53
C VAL A 28 -8.91 19.20 -8.96
N GLU A 29 -8.06 18.59 -9.76
CA GLU A 29 -8.34 18.24 -11.15
C GLU A 29 -8.63 16.73 -11.24
N ARG A 30 -9.76 16.39 -11.84
CA ARG A 30 -10.18 15.01 -12.07
C ARG A 30 -10.41 14.84 -13.56
N ASP A 31 -9.58 14.02 -14.18
CA ASP A 31 -9.75 13.58 -15.55
C ASP A 31 -10.41 12.20 -15.56
N ILE A 32 -11.31 11.96 -16.51
CA ILE A 32 -11.97 10.68 -16.71
C ILE A 32 -10.98 9.65 -17.28
N GLU A 33 -9.95 10.11 -17.97
CA GLU A 33 -8.88 9.26 -18.53
C GLU A 33 -7.85 8.82 -17.48
N HIS A 34 -7.83 9.45 -16.30
CA HIS A 34 -6.86 9.15 -15.24
C HIS A 34 -7.54 8.54 -14.01
N SER A 35 -6.97 7.44 -13.49
CA SER A 35 -7.48 6.79 -12.28
C SER A 35 -7.21 7.59 -10.99
N PHE A 36 -6.41 8.67 -11.07
CA PHE A 36 -6.03 9.50 -9.93
C PHE A 36 -6.29 10.98 -10.22
N ALA A 37 -6.67 11.72 -9.18
CA ALA A 37 -6.81 13.16 -9.25
C ALA A 37 -5.45 13.86 -9.15
N ARG A 38 -5.27 14.95 -9.88
CA ARG A 38 -4.12 15.85 -9.71
C ARG A 38 -4.49 16.96 -8.74
N VAL A 39 -3.62 17.22 -7.77
CA VAL A 39 -3.88 18.18 -6.69
C VAL A 39 -2.85 19.29 -6.73
N VAL A 40 -3.33 20.53 -6.84
CA VAL A 40 -2.49 21.73 -6.72
C VAL A 40 -2.66 22.31 -5.32
N CYS A 41 -1.56 22.69 -4.69
CA CYS A 41 -1.53 23.12 -3.30
C CYS A 41 -0.67 24.36 -3.12
N LYS A 42 -0.97 25.15 -2.08
CA LYS A 42 -0.10 26.22 -1.58
C LYS A 42 0.69 25.71 -0.36
N PRO A 43 2.03 25.76 -0.36
CA PRO A 43 2.83 25.35 0.79
C PRO A 43 2.43 26.08 2.08
N ALA A 44 2.40 25.34 3.20
CA ALA A 44 2.04 25.88 4.51
C ALA A 44 3.13 26.81 5.07
N ALA A 45 4.39 26.53 4.74
CA ALA A 45 5.54 27.35 5.09
C ALA A 45 6.07 28.11 3.86
N GLY A 46 6.64 29.29 4.09
CA GLY A 46 7.39 30.01 3.08
C GLY A 46 8.78 29.40 2.90
N ILE A 47 9.04 28.82 1.73
CA ILE A 47 10.31 28.14 1.42
C ILE A 47 11.51 29.09 1.32
N ASP A 48 11.29 30.37 1.04
CA ASP A 48 12.36 31.35 0.79
C ASP A 48 12.77 32.18 2.02
N ARG A 49 12.14 31.96 3.19
CA ARG A 49 12.33 32.83 4.37
C ARG A 49 12.78 32.09 5.64
N GLY A 50 13.01 30.79 5.55
CA GLY A 50 13.47 29.98 6.67
C GLY A 50 14.97 30.10 6.88
N ARG A 51 15.41 30.74 7.97
CA ARG A 51 16.84 30.76 8.39
C ARG A 51 17.21 29.60 9.31
N TYR A 52 16.22 29.01 9.96
CA TYR A 52 16.39 27.96 10.96
C TYR A 52 15.62 26.73 10.54
N VAL A 53 16.15 25.56 10.87
CA VAL A 53 15.55 24.26 10.58
C VAL A 53 15.45 23.44 11.86
N LEU A 54 14.43 22.59 11.93
CA LEU A 54 14.27 21.58 12.97
C LEU A 54 14.47 20.21 12.34
N VAL A 55 15.47 19.48 12.80
CA VAL A 55 15.69 18.08 12.38
C VAL A 55 14.86 17.20 13.30
N LEU A 56 13.98 16.40 12.68
CA LEU A 56 13.16 15.43 13.38
C LEU A 56 13.72 14.03 13.11
N THR A 57 13.97 13.28 14.17
CA THR A 57 14.30 11.85 14.10
C THR A 57 13.07 11.06 14.52
N SER A 58 12.62 10.13 13.69
CA SER A 58 11.47 9.29 13.99
C SER A 58 11.85 7.81 13.95
N ASP A 59 11.86 7.16 15.11
CA ASP A 59 11.92 5.70 15.21
C ASP A 59 10.51 5.12 15.02
N VAL A 60 10.00 5.19 13.79
CA VAL A 60 8.72 4.55 13.48
C VAL A 60 8.99 3.06 13.32
N LEU A 61 8.62 2.28 14.35
CA LEU A 61 8.61 0.82 14.32
C LEU A 61 7.70 0.36 13.18
N ARG A 62 8.31 0.08 12.02
CA ARG A 62 7.59 -0.44 10.86
C ARG A 62 7.07 -1.83 11.24
N PRO A 63 5.77 -2.11 11.10
CA PRO A 63 5.27 -3.45 11.36
C PRO A 63 6.05 -4.46 10.51
N PRO A 64 6.31 -5.66 11.05
CA PRO A 64 6.96 -6.71 10.28
C PRO A 64 6.15 -6.94 9.00
N ARG A 65 6.85 -7.24 7.90
CA ARG A 65 6.18 -7.58 6.64
C ARG A 65 5.22 -8.74 6.92
N PRO A 66 3.98 -8.70 6.41
CA PRO A 66 3.07 -9.83 6.53
C PRO A 66 3.72 -11.09 5.97
N ASP A 67 3.52 -12.23 6.65
CA ASP A 67 3.99 -13.52 6.14
C ASP A 67 3.37 -13.77 4.76
N GLU A 68 4.20 -14.17 3.80
CA GLU A 68 3.72 -14.51 2.46
C GLU A 68 2.74 -15.70 2.57
N VAL A 69 1.47 -15.45 2.28
CA VAL A 69 0.45 -16.50 2.23
C VAL A 69 0.81 -17.41 1.05
N GLN A 70 1.33 -18.60 1.33
CA GLN A 70 1.62 -19.61 0.31
C GLN A 70 0.32 -20.04 -0.37
N ALA A 71 -0.01 -19.39 -1.48
CA ALA A 71 -1.15 -19.75 -2.31
C ALA A 71 -0.89 -21.11 -2.98
N GLY A 72 -1.44 -22.16 -2.38
CA GLY A 72 -1.93 -23.35 -3.08
C GLY A 72 -0.89 -24.32 -3.65
N LYS A 73 -0.33 -25.19 -2.81
CA LYS A 73 0.24 -26.48 -3.27
C LYS A 73 -0.47 -27.73 -2.76
N GLU A 74 -1.54 -27.61 -1.97
CA GLU A 74 -2.19 -28.78 -1.38
C GLU A 74 -3.28 -29.43 -2.25
N ARG A 75 -3.94 -28.70 -3.16
CA ARG A 75 -5.08 -29.26 -3.92
C ARG A 75 -4.71 -30.14 -5.11
N ARG A 76 -3.43 -30.20 -5.53
CA ARG A 76 -2.99 -31.07 -6.66
C ARG A 76 -2.59 -32.47 -6.21
N SER A 77 -2.12 -32.67 -4.98
CA SER A 77 -1.63 -33.98 -4.53
C SER A 77 -2.77 -34.98 -4.33
N ASP A 78 -3.90 -34.53 -3.77
CA ASP A 78 -5.04 -35.39 -3.44
C ASP A 78 -5.78 -35.91 -4.69
N LYS A 79 -5.90 -35.07 -5.74
CA LYS A 79 -6.55 -35.46 -7.00
C LYS A 79 -5.71 -36.47 -7.80
N SER A 80 -4.37 -36.38 -7.73
CA SER A 80 -3.49 -37.37 -8.37
C SER A 80 -3.49 -38.73 -7.66
N ARG A 81 -3.63 -38.74 -6.33
CA ARG A 81 -3.72 -39.99 -5.55
C ARG A 81 -5.06 -40.69 -5.78
N ARG A 82 -6.18 -39.96 -5.83
CA ARG A 82 -7.51 -40.55 -6.10
C ARG A 82 -7.64 -41.11 -7.52
N ALA A 83 -7.02 -40.48 -8.53
CA ALA A 83 -7.01 -41.00 -9.90
C ALA A 83 -6.23 -42.33 -9.99
N ARG A 84 -5.07 -42.42 -9.34
CA ARG A 84 -4.21 -43.62 -9.36
C ARG A 84 -4.77 -44.81 -8.59
N VAL A 85 -5.63 -44.56 -7.58
CA VAL A 85 -6.33 -45.63 -6.84
C VAL A 85 -7.51 -46.18 -7.66
N LYS A 86 -8.25 -45.31 -8.37
CA LYS A 86 -9.39 -45.74 -9.20
C LYS A 86 -8.96 -46.58 -10.41
N GLU A 87 -7.78 -46.32 -10.97
CA GLU A 87 -7.24 -47.05 -12.12
C GLU A 87 -6.75 -48.45 -11.74
N ARG A 88 -6.17 -48.63 -10.55
CA ARG A 88 -5.72 -49.94 -10.04
C ARG A 88 -6.86 -50.88 -9.65
N GLN A 89 -8.04 -50.33 -9.33
CA GLN A 89 -9.19 -51.12 -8.90
C GLN A 89 -10.09 -51.57 -10.05
N ALA A 90 -9.85 -51.06 -11.26
CA ALA A 90 -10.57 -51.48 -12.47
C ALA A 90 -9.88 -52.65 -13.21
N ASP A 91 -8.62 -52.94 -12.89
CA ASP A 91 -7.81 -54.01 -13.53
C ASP A 91 -7.91 -55.36 -12.76
N ASP A 92 -8.42 -55.35 -11.53
CA ASP A 92 -8.50 -56.52 -10.63
C ASP A 92 -9.92 -57.13 -10.57
N SER A 93 -10.70 -56.98 -11.66
CA SER A 93 -12.10 -57.44 -11.72
C SER A 93 -12.45 -58.20 -13.01
N GLN A 94 -11.47 -58.87 -13.63
CA GLN A 94 -11.71 -59.93 -14.61
C GLN A 94 -11.15 -61.26 -14.13
#